data_AF-A0A124Z891-F1
#
_entry.id   AF-A0A124Z891-F1
#
_cell.length_a   1.000
_cell.length_b   1.000
_cell.length_c   1.000
_cell.angle_alpha   90.00
_cell.angle_beta   90.00
_cell.angle_gamma   90.00
#
_symmetry.space_group_name_H-M   'P 1'
#
loop_
_entity.id
_entity.type
_entity.pdbx_description
1 polymer ?
#
loop_
_entity_poly.entity_id
_entity_poly.type
_entity_poly.pdbx_seq_one_letter_code
_entity_poly.pdbx_strand_id
1 'polypeptide(L)' 'MSTTITNAGYGVWNNTIDVTAQVRREYANGTRVFLAGNQYGDPSPGDRKYLYIFWTINNGPAQSGVTGENDNRGIRIE' A
#
# COMPACT_ATOMS: atom_id res chain seq x y z
N MET A 1 -12.91 -11.91 10.47
CA MET A 1 -12.97 -10.45 10.28
C MET A 1 -12.83 -10.19 8.80
N SER A 2 -13.56 -9.23 8.23
CA SER A 2 -13.46 -8.87 6.82
C SER A 2 -12.67 -7.57 6.69
N THR A 3 -11.52 -7.62 6.05
CA THR A 3 -10.72 -6.43 5.75
C THR A 3 -10.91 -6.03 4.30
N THR A 4 -11.23 -4.76 4.07
CA THR A 4 -11.46 -4.20 2.74
C THR A 4 -10.44 -3.11 2.46
N ILE A 5 -9.57 -3.32 1.47
CA ILE A 5 -8.67 -2.28 0.97
C ILE A 5 -9.50 -1.27 0.18
N THR A 6 -9.58 -0.04 0.67
CA THR A 6 -10.41 1.02 0.08
C THR A 6 -9.65 1.83 -0.96
N ASN A 7 -8.39 2.16 -0.67
CA ASN A 7 -7.53 2.95 -1.55
C ASN A 7 -6.06 2.63 -1.27
N ALA A 8 -5.20 2.66 -2.29
CA ALA A 8 -3.75 2.60 -2.12
C ALA A 8 -3.04 3.37 -3.23
N GLY A 9 -1.93 4.00 -2.89
CA GLY A 9 -1.08 4.67 -3.86
C GLY A 9 0.40 4.48 -3.55
N TYR A 10 1.20 4.60 -4.60
CA TYR A 10 2.64 4.46 -4.51
C TYR A 10 3.33 5.56 -5.29
N GLY A 11 4.28 6.25 -4.65
CA GLY A 11 4.99 7.37 -5.25
C GLY A 11 5.54 8.38 -4.27
N VAL A 12 5.83 9.58 -4.75
CA VAL A 12 6.35 10.69 -3.94
C VAL A 12 5.84 12.02 -4.48
N TRP A 13 5.50 12.95 -3.59
CA TRP A 13 4.90 14.25 -3.94
C TRP A 13 3.72 14.10 -4.91
N ASN A 14 3.81 14.68 -6.11
CA ASN A 14 2.78 14.62 -7.15
C ASN A 14 2.99 13.47 -8.15
N ASN A 15 4.08 12.72 -8.01
CA ASN A 15 4.41 11.56 -8.85
C ASN A 15 3.93 10.29 -8.15
N THR A 16 2.63 10.04 -8.19
CA THR A 16 1.99 8.90 -7.52
C THR A 16 1.07 8.16 -8.48
N ILE A 17 1.10 6.83 -8.40
CA ILE A 17 0.23 5.93 -9.16
C ILE A 17 -0.76 5.23 -8.23
N ASP A 18 -1.97 4.97 -8.73
CA ASP A 18 -2.96 4.16 -8.04
C ASP A 18 -2.56 2.68 -8.12
N VAL A 19 -2.39 2.05 -6.96
CA VAL A 19 -2.01 0.64 -6.83
C VAL A 19 -3.07 -0.17 -6.08
N THR A 20 -4.26 0.39 -5.89
CA THR A 20 -5.36 -0.20 -5.13
C THR A 20 -5.72 -1.60 -5.63
N ALA A 21 -5.83 -1.78 -6.95
CA ALA A 21 -6.16 -3.07 -7.55
C ALA A 21 -5.06 -4.12 -7.30
N GLN A 22 -3.79 -3.71 -7.32
CA GLN A 22 -2.67 -4.60 -7.05
C GLN A 22 -2.63 -5.01 -5.57
N VAL A 23 -2.73 -4.06 -4.65
CA VAL A 23 -2.76 -4.33 -3.20
C VAL A 23 -3.95 -5.24 -2.83
N ARG A 24 -5.13 -5.03 -3.44
CA ARG A 24 -6.29 -5.92 -3.26
C ARG A 24 -5.98 -7.37 -3.67
N ARG A 25 -5.35 -7.57 -4.83
CA ARG A 25 -4.98 -8.91 -5.30
C ARG A 25 -3.95 -9.55 -4.39
N GLU A 26 -2.92 -8.82 -3.97
CA GLU A 26 -1.90 -9.31 -3.04
C GLU A 26 -2.51 -9.71 -1.70
N TYR A 27 -3.39 -8.88 -1.12
CA TYR A 27 -4.11 -9.23 0.12
C TYR A 27 -4.96 -10.49 -0.03
N ALA A 28 -5.72 -10.59 -1.13
CA ALA A 28 -6.54 -11.76 -1.46
C ALA A 28 -5.70 -13.04 -1.65
N ASN A 29 -4.46 -12.90 -2.12
CA ASN A 29 -3.50 -14.00 -2.29
C ASN A 29 -2.74 -14.34 -0.98
N GLY A 30 -3.04 -13.68 0.14
CA GLY A 30 -2.47 -14.01 1.44
C GLY A 30 -1.38 -13.06 1.93
N THR A 31 -1.01 -12.02 1.16
CA THR A 31 -0.07 -11.00 1.64
C THR A 31 -0.66 -10.26 2.83
N ARG A 32 0.14 -10.10 3.90
CA ARG A 32 -0.25 -9.37 5.13
C ARG A 32 0.71 -8.23 5.47
N VAL A 33 1.90 -8.23 4.89
CA VAL A 33 2.90 -7.18 5.04
C VAL A 33 3.22 -6.63 3.65
N PHE A 34 2.97 -5.34 3.47
CA PHE A 34 3.17 -4.64 2.21
C PHE A 34 4.37 -3.72 2.32
N LEU A 35 5.39 -3.96 1.51
CA LEU A 35 6.61 -3.16 1.46
C LEU A 35 6.53 -2.18 0.29
N ALA A 36 7.08 -0.98 0.45
CA ALA A 36 7.25 -0.05 -0.66
C ALA A 36 8.40 -0.51 -1.56
N GLY A 37 8.16 -0.59 -2.87
CA GLY A 37 9.18 -0.93 -3.86
C GLY A 37 8.63 -0.95 -5.29
N ASN A 38 9.54 -1.04 -6.25
CA ASN A 38 9.24 -0.93 -7.69
C ASN A 38 8.36 -2.09 -8.24
N GLN A 39 7.97 -3.09 -7.43
CA GLN A 39 6.96 -4.07 -7.83
C GLN A 39 5.59 -3.44 -8.15
N TYR A 40 5.36 -2.20 -7.70
CA TYR A 40 4.17 -1.42 -8.01
C TYR A 40 4.32 -0.56 -9.28
N GLY A 41 5.51 -0.49 -9.89
CA GLY A 41 5.90 0.49 -10.90
C GLY A 41 6.89 1.53 -10.36
N ASP A 42 7.39 2.43 -11.21
CA ASP A 42 8.31 3.50 -10.77
C ASP A 42 7.84 4.89 -11.28
N PRO A 43 7.00 5.60 -10.50
CA PRO A 43 6.50 6.92 -10.88
C PRO A 43 7.52 8.07 -10.75
N SER A 44 8.62 7.89 -10.02
CA SER A 44 9.65 8.93 -9.80
C SER A 44 11.03 8.28 -9.73
N PRO A 45 11.65 8.00 -10.88
CA PRO A 45 12.95 7.34 -10.92
C PRO A 45 14.04 8.15 -10.21
N GLY A 46 14.82 7.49 -9.36
CA GLY A 46 15.88 8.14 -8.57
C GLY A 46 15.41 8.75 -7.25
N ASP A 47 14.10 8.93 -7.06
CA ASP A 47 13.53 9.39 -5.80
C ASP A 47 13.04 8.23 -4.93
N ARG A 48 13.12 8.44 -3.62
CA ARG A 48 12.53 7.53 -2.64
C ARG A 48 11.01 7.67 -2.64
N LYS A 49 10.33 6.57 -2.94
CA LYS A 49 8.87 6.49 -2.99
C LYS A 49 8.28 5.91 -1.72
N TYR A 50 6.97 6.09 -1.55
CA TYR A 50 6.21 5.66 -0.40
C TYR A 50 4.96 4.92 -0.88
N LEU A 51 4.65 3.82 -0.21
CA LEU A 51 3.39 3.13 -0.32
C LEU A 51 2.49 3.62 0.81
N TYR A 52 1.26 4.00 0.48
CA TYR A 52 0.21 4.24 1.47
C TYR A 52 -1.01 3.39 1.14
N ILE A 53 -1.63 2.83 2.17
CA ILE A 53 -2.81 1.96 2.04
C ILE A 53 -3.85 2.42 3.04
N PHE A 54 -5.10 2.51 2.58
CA PHE A 54 -6.29 2.73 3.39
C PHE A 54 -7.14 1.45 3.38
N TRP A 55 -7.67 1.07 4.54
CA TRP A 55 -8.54 -0.09 4.67
C TRP A 55 -9.58 0.10 5.76
N THR A 56 -10.59 -0.77 5.78
CA THR A 56 -11.55 -0.89 6.88
C THR A 56 -11.60 -2.32 7.37
N ILE A 57 -11.92 -2.52 8.66
CA ILE A 57 -12.13 -3.83 9.26
C ILE A 57 -13.60 -3.94 9.66
N ASN A 58 -14.30 -4.94 9.13
CA ASN A 58 -15.74 -5.17 9.34
C ASN A 58 -16.60 -3.90 9.06
N ASN A 59 -16.26 -3.12 8.02
CA ASN A 59 -16.87 -1.82 7.71
C ASN A 59 -16.80 -0.80 8.86
N GLY A 60 -15.84 -0.94 9.78
CA GLY A 60 -15.56 -0.01 10.84
C GLY A 60 -14.80 1.24 10.38
N PRO A 61 -14.21 2.00 11.31
CA PRO A 61 -13.45 3.20 11.01
C PRO A 61 -12.34 2.95 9.97
N ALA A 62 -12.10 3.96 9.13
CA ALA A 62 -10.97 3.94 8.21
C ALA A 62 -9.66 3.79 8.98
N GLN A 63 -8.82 2.90 8.50
CA GLN A 63 -7.45 2.66 8.94
C GLN A 63 -6.51 3.04 7.81
N SER A 64 -5.26 3.35 8.16
CA SER A 64 -4.25 3.66 7.16
C SER A 64 -2.86 3.29 7.65
N GLY A 65 -1.94 3.13 6.69
CA GLY A 65 -0.54 2.90 6.94
C GLY A 65 0.29 3.48 5.81
N VAL A 66 1.53 3.84 6.11
CA VAL A 66 2.51 4.33 5.16
C VAL A 66 3.85 3.67 5.41
N THR A 67 4.57 3.31 4.36
CA THR A 67 5.95 2.84 4.43
C THR A 67 6.73 3.39 3.24
N GLY A 68 8.00 3.72 3.47
CA GLY A 68 8.89 4.21 2.42
C GLY A 68 9.74 3.08 1.85
N GLU A 69 10.25 3.24 0.63
CA GLU A 69 11.30 2.35 0.14
C GLU A 69 12.47 2.28 1.13
N ASN A 70 13.15 1.14 1.20
CA ASN A 70 14.21 0.85 2.19
C ASN A 70 13.73 0.73 3.65
N ASP A 71 12.42 0.66 3.90
CA ASP A 71 11.86 0.28 5.20
C ASP A 71 11.44 -1.20 5.21
N ASN A 72 12.02 -1.97 6.13
CA ASN A 72 11.77 -3.41 6.25
C ASN A 72 10.54 -3.74 7.11
N ARG A 73 9.88 -2.75 7.71
CA ARG A 73 8.68 -2.98 8.55
C ARG A 73 7.42 -3.19 7.72
N GLY A 74 7.23 -2.38 6.68
CA GLY A 74 6.05 -2.39 5.83
C GLY A 74 4.76 -1.92 6.52
N ILE A 75 3.65 -1.99 5.77
CA ILE A 75 2.30 -1.83 6.28
C ILE A 75 1.75 -3.22 6.58
N ARG A 76 1.35 -3.46 7.83
CA ARG A 76 0.74 -4.72 8.24
C ARG A 76 -0.78 -4.59 8.28
N ILE A 77 -1.48 -5.51 7.61
CA ILE A 77 -2.93 -5.57 7.52
C ILE A 77 -3.36 -6.99 7.86
N GLU A 78 -4.23 -7.15 8.86
CA GLU A 78 -4.77 -8.44 9.31
C GLU A 78 -5.99 -8.88 8.47
#